data_AF-A0A7C9W0U7-F1
#
_entry.id   AF-A0A7C9W0U7-F1
#
_cell.length_a   1.000
_cell.length_b   1.000
_cell.length_c   1.000
_cell.angle_alpha   90.00
_cell.angle_beta   90.00
_cell.angle_gamma   90.00
#
_symmetry.space_group_name_H-M   'P 1'
#
loop_
_entity.id
_entity.type
_entity.pdbx_description
1 polymer ?
#
loop_
_entity_poly.entity_id
_entity_poly.type
_entity_poly.pdbx_seq_one_letter_code
_entity_poly.pdbx_strand_id
1 'polypeptide(L)'
;MPRFAEFDVEGLRKSSAVADFPWSETWVTLIRVDAKGVVRQAKSLTEKASLLTVASEKDLVIASCPEIYAVDDLSAARAAVKASVAREMTPSLG
;
A
#
# COMPACT_ATOMS: atom_id res chain seq x y z
N MET A 1 -3.04 -15.94 -24.26
CA MET A 1 -2.40 -15.33 -23.08
C MET A 1 -3.34 -15.54 -21.90
N PRO A 2 -2.87 -16.03 -20.74
CA PRO A 2 -3.75 -16.08 -19.58
C PRO A 2 -4.07 -14.64 -19.20
N ARG A 3 -5.36 -14.28 -19.23
CA ARG A 3 -5.84 -13.13 -18.47
C ARG A 3 -5.61 -13.53 -17.02
N PHE A 4 -4.76 -12.81 -16.29
CA PHE A 4 -4.79 -12.93 -14.83
C PHE A 4 -6.22 -12.58 -14.43
N ALA A 5 -7.01 -13.60 -14.08
CA ALA A 5 -8.24 -13.40 -13.33
C ALA A 5 -7.81 -12.68 -12.05
N GLU A 6 -8.65 -11.76 -11.61
CA GLU A 6 -8.41 -10.89 -10.46
C GLU A 6 -7.72 -11.64 -9.31
N PHE A 7 -6.78 -10.96 -8.63
CA PHE A 7 -6.10 -11.57 -7.50
C PHE A 7 -7.10 -11.80 -6.38
N ASP A 8 -7.31 -13.06 -6.03
CA ASP A 8 -8.10 -13.44 -4.87
C ASP A 8 -7.31 -13.15 -3.59
N VAL A 9 -7.90 -12.36 -2.70
CA VAL A 9 -7.33 -11.94 -1.42
C VAL A 9 -8.20 -12.33 -0.23
N GLU A 10 -9.22 -13.19 -0.40
CA GLU A 10 -10.15 -13.57 0.67
C GLU A 10 -9.45 -14.19 1.89
N GLY A 11 -8.33 -14.87 1.69
CA GLY A 11 -7.52 -15.46 2.77
C GLY A 11 -6.59 -14.47 3.48
N LEU A 12 -6.48 -13.23 3.01
CA LEU A 12 -5.58 -12.22 3.59
C LEU A 12 -6.33 -11.32 4.57
N ARG A 13 -5.62 -10.90 5.61
CA ARG A 13 -6.12 -9.82 6.48
C ARG A 13 -6.21 -8.53 5.68
N LYS A 14 -7.23 -7.72 5.96
CA LYS A 14 -7.47 -6.45 5.28
C LYS A 14 -6.81 -5.32 6.03
N SER A 15 -6.07 -4.47 5.33
CA SER A 15 -5.44 -3.28 5.93
C SER A 15 -6.48 -2.30 6.47
N SER A 16 -7.65 -2.20 5.81
CA SER A 16 -8.76 -1.35 6.25
C SER A 16 -9.38 -1.78 7.59
N ALA A 17 -9.25 -3.06 7.95
CA ALA A 17 -9.78 -3.61 9.19
C ALA A 17 -8.85 -3.37 10.40
N VAL A 18 -7.65 -2.85 10.17
CA VAL A 18 -6.69 -2.51 11.22
C VAL A 18 -6.80 -1.02 11.50
N ALA A 19 -7.26 -0.67 12.71
CA ALA A 19 -7.26 0.71 13.16
C ALA A 19 -5.82 1.27 13.12
N ASP A 20 -5.68 2.49 12.59
CA ASP A 20 -4.41 3.21 12.48
C ASP A 20 -3.28 2.36 11.86
N PHE A 21 -3.58 1.68 10.74
CA PHE A 21 -2.58 0.89 10.04
C PHE A 21 -1.28 1.72 9.82
N PRO A 22 -0.09 1.16 10.14
CA PRO A 22 1.14 1.94 10.31
C PRO A 22 1.83 2.31 8.98
N TRP A 23 1.13 3.04 8.10
CA TRP A 23 1.57 3.37 6.75
C TRP A 23 2.93 4.12 6.69
N SER A 24 3.22 4.95 7.69
CA SER A 24 4.44 5.75 7.80
C SER A 24 5.69 4.96 8.11
N GLU A 25 5.53 3.77 8.68
CA GLU A 25 6.64 3.02 9.23
C GLU A 25 7.52 2.40 8.15
N THR A 26 8.84 2.58 8.24
CA THR A 26 9.80 2.07 7.24
C THR A 26 9.93 0.55 7.23
N TRP A 27 9.50 -0.13 8.31
CA TRP A 27 9.40 -1.59 8.37
C TRP A 27 8.17 -2.14 7.64
N VAL A 28 7.17 -1.31 7.33
CA VAL A 28 6.07 -1.69 6.45
C VAL A 28 6.53 -1.56 5.01
N THR A 29 6.60 -2.68 4.28
CA THR A 29 6.91 -2.70 2.85
C THR A 29 5.64 -2.84 2.04
N LEU A 30 5.37 -1.89 1.16
CA LEU A 30 4.26 -1.98 0.22
C LEU A 30 4.73 -2.72 -1.03
N ILE A 31 3.95 -3.68 -1.51
CA ILE A 31 4.25 -4.47 -2.69
C ILE A 31 3.06 -4.37 -3.63
N ARG A 32 3.33 -4.04 -4.91
CA ARG A 32 2.34 -4.07 -5.99
C ARG A 32 2.75 -5.11 -7.03
N VAL A 33 1.81 -5.94 -7.44
CA VAL A 33 1.92 -6.80 -8.61
C VAL A 33 0.92 -6.30 -9.64
N ASP A 34 1.39 -5.83 -10.78
CA ASP A 34 0.50 -5.33 -11.81
C ASP A 34 -0.18 -6.46 -12.61
N ALA A 35 -1.16 -6.10 -13.44
CA ALA A 35 -1.87 -7.06 -14.29
C ALA A 35 -0.99 -7.82 -15.31
N LYS A 36 0.27 -7.43 -15.50
CA LYS A 36 1.26 -8.14 -16.33
C LYS A 36 2.19 -9.03 -15.50
N GLY A 37 2.02 -9.05 -14.18
CA GLY A 37 2.87 -9.79 -13.23
C GLY A 37 4.14 -9.04 -12.83
N VAL A 38 4.28 -7.75 -13.15
CA VAL A 38 5.46 -6.97 -12.74
C VAL A 38 5.34 -6.61 -11.27
N VAL A 39 6.35 -6.97 -10.49
CA VAL A 39 6.42 -6.71 -9.05
C VAL A 39 7.20 -5.43 -8.78
N ARG A 40 6.66 -4.56 -7.93
CA ARG A 40 7.34 -3.36 -7.40
C ARG A 40 7.17 -3.29 -5.90
N GLN A 41 8.17 -2.75 -5.21
CA GLN A 41 8.19 -2.60 -3.76
C GLN A 41 8.51 -1.15 -3.39
N ALA A 42 7.99 -0.72 -2.24
CA ALA A 42 8.21 0.60 -1.69
C ALA A 42 8.34 0.53 -0.16
N LYS A 43 9.35 1.19 0.41
CA LYS A 43 9.58 1.24 1.86
C LYS A 43 9.47 2.65 2.43
N SER A 44 10.05 3.63 1.75
CA SER A 44 9.91 5.03 2.16
C SER A 44 8.50 5.55 1.91
N LEU A 45 8.10 6.58 2.66
CA LEU A 45 6.78 7.20 2.52
C LEU A 45 6.54 7.75 1.10
N THR A 46 7.55 8.40 0.51
CA THR A 46 7.46 8.92 -0.86
C THR A 46 7.34 7.83 -1.93
N GLU A 47 8.06 6.72 -1.77
CA GLU A 47 7.91 5.56 -2.68
C GLU A 47 6.53 4.92 -2.52
N LYS A 48 6.03 4.78 -1.29
CA LYS A 48 4.69 4.23 -1.03
C LYS A 48 3.61 5.10 -1.68
N ALA A 49 3.72 6.42 -1.54
CA ALA A 49 2.82 7.37 -2.18
C ALA A 49 2.85 7.23 -3.72
N SER A 50 4.05 7.14 -4.29
CA SER A 50 4.23 6.97 -5.74
C SER A 50 3.65 5.65 -6.24
N LEU A 51 3.88 4.56 -5.51
CA LEU A 51 3.39 3.22 -5.84
C LEU A 51 1.85 3.15 -5.77
N LEU A 52 1.23 3.73 -4.73
CA LEU A 52 -0.23 3.80 -4.59
C LEU A 52 -0.89 4.71 -5.62
N THR A 53 -0.22 5.77 -6.07
CA THR A 53 -0.72 6.69 -7.09
C THR A 53 -0.95 5.97 -8.43
N VAL A 54 -0.04 5.05 -8.80
CA VAL A 54 -0.14 4.29 -10.06
C VAL A 54 -0.86 2.95 -9.93
N ALA A 55 -1.20 2.53 -8.71
CA ALA A 55 -1.94 1.30 -8.47
C ALA A 55 -3.39 1.42 -8.99
N SER A 56 -3.91 0.35 -9.55
CA SER A 56 -5.28 0.22 -10.03
C SER A 56 -5.97 -0.97 -9.38
N GLU A 57 -7.29 -1.08 -9.54
CA GLU A 57 -8.09 -2.20 -9.02
C GLU A 57 -7.70 -3.56 -9.61
N LYS A 58 -6.96 -3.58 -10.73
CA LYS A 58 -6.45 -4.80 -11.37
C LYS A 58 -5.11 -5.26 -10.81
N ASP A 59 -4.50 -4.46 -9.93
CA ASP A 59 -3.23 -4.79 -9.34
C ASP A 59 -3.44 -5.39 -7.95
N LEU A 60 -2.66 -6.40 -7.60
CA LEU A 60 -2.56 -6.83 -6.21
C LEU A 60 -1.67 -5.84 -5.47
N VAL A 61 -2.19 -5.23 -4.42
CA VAL A 61 -1.39 -4.43 -3.49
C VAL A 61 -1.46 -5.06 -2.11
N ILE A 62 -0.29 -5.35 -1.54
CA ILE A 62 -0.17 -5.90 -0.19
C ILE A 62 0.80 -5.07 0.63
N ALA A 63 0.51 -4.93 1.92
CA ALA A 63 1.44 -4.40 2.90
C ALA A 63 2.04 -5.58 3.68
N SER A 64 3.37 -5.69 3.60
CA SER A 64 4.15 -6.67 4.34
C SER A 64 4.75 -6.01 5.58
N CYS A 65 4.38 -6.56 6.73
CA CYS A 65 5.00 -6.31 8.03
C CYS A 65 5.21 -7.68 8.71
N PRO A 66 5.28 -7.87 10.05
CA PRO A 66 5.38 -9.24 10.58
C PRO A 66 4.31 -10.20 10.02
N GLU A 67 3.16 -9.67 9.58
CA GLU A 67 2.13 -10.38 8.82
C GLU A 67 1.88 -9.71 7.45
N ILE A 68 1.10 -10.35 6.58
CA ILE A 68 0.73 -9.83 5.26
C ILE A 68 -0.72 -9.35 5.27
N TYR A 69 -0.93 -8.13 4.79
CA TYR A 69 -2.24 -7.51 4.66
C TYR A 69 -2.54 -7.18 3.20
N ALA A 70 -3.74 -7.50 2.73
CA ALA A 70 -4.28 -6.97 1.49
C ALA A 70 -4.61 -5.49 1.66
N VAL A 71 -4.21 -4.67 0.68
CA VAL A 71 -4.67 -3.28 0.58
C VAL A 71 -5.96 -3.28 -0.22
N ASP A 72 -7.05 -3.46 0.50
CA ASP A 72 -8.41 -3.63 -0.02
C ASP A 72 -9.13 -2.29 -0.30
N ASP A 73 -8.69 -1.20 0.34
CA ASP A 73 -9.15 0.16 0.05
C ASP A 73 -7.97 1.03 -0.38
N LEU A 74 -7.77 1.14 -1.70
CA LEU A 74 -6.73 1.98 -2.28
C LEU A 74 -6.95 3.48 -2.01
N SER A 75 -8.20 3.92 -1.88
CA SER A 75 -8.52 5.33 -1.63
C SER A 75 -8.11 5.73 -0.22
N ALA A 76 -8.51 4.92 0.77
CA ALA A 76 -8.11 5.11 2.16
C ALA A 76 -6.59 5.02 2.35
N ALA A 77 -5.93 4.03 1.72
CA ALA A 77 -4.48 3.89 1.77
C ALA A 77 -3.76 5.13 1.21
N ARG A 78 -4.21 5.66 0.06
CA ARG A 78 -3.66 6.90 -0.54
C ARG A 78 -3.83 8.08 0.40
N ALA A 79 -5.01 8.25 0.98
CA ALA A 79 -5.28 9.35 1.91
C ALA A 79 -4.37 9.28 3.14
N ALA A 80 -4.23 8.10 3.74
CA ALA A 80 -3.40 7.88 4.92
C ALA A 80 -1.91 8.12 4.65
N VAL A 81 -1.37 7.59 3.54
CA VAL A 81 0.03 7.81 3.15
C VAL A 81 0.28 9.28 2.82
N LYS A 82 -0.64 9.95 2.09
CA LYS A 82 -0.52 11.38 1.79
C LYS A 82 -0.51 12.24 3.05
N ALA A 83 -1.39 11.93 4.01
CA ALA A 83 -1.40 12.61 5.31
C ALA A 83 -0.08 12.41 6.06
N SER A 84 0.52 11.22 5.99
CA SER A 84 1.82 10.92 6.60
C SER A 84 2.97 11.71 5.96
N VAL A 85 3.01 11.78 4.62
CA VAL A 85 3.99 12.62 3.90
C VAL A 85 3.86 14.09 4.28
N ALA A 86 2.64 14.61 4.37
CA ALA A 86 2.40 16.00 4.77
C ALA A 86 2.90 16.30 6.19
N ARG A 87 2.76 15.34 7.11
CA ARG A 87 3.29 15.45 8.48
C ARG A 87 4.82 15.46 8.52
N GLU A 88 5.51 14.63 7.73
CA GLU A 88 6.98 14.66 7.64
C GLU A 88 7.52 15.98 7.08
N MET A 89 6.80 16.58 6.11
CA MET A 89 7.20 17.84 5.48
C MET A 89 6.91 19.09 6.32
N THR A 90 6.12 18.96 7.37
CA THR A 90 5.81 20.06 8.29
C THR A 90 6.55 19.80 9.61
N PRO A 91 7.86 20.09 9.70
CA PRO A 91 8.55 19.96 10.98
C PRO A 91 7.86 20.91 11.96
N SER A 92 7.49 20.37 13.12
CA SER A 92 7.00 21.14 14.25
C SER A 92 7.94 22.33 14.45
N LEU A 93 7.41 23.57 14.36
CA LEU A 93 8.10 24.77 14.81
C LEU A 93 8.27 24.63 16.33
N GLY A 94 9.37 24.00 16.74
CA GLY A 94 9.89 23.99 18.11
C GLY A 94 10.81 25.16 18.34
#